data_AF-A0A940QRR1-F1
#
_entry.id   AF-A0A940QRR1-F1
#
_cell.length_a   1.000
_cell.length_b   1.000
_cell.length_c   1.000
_cell.angle_alpha   90.00
_cell.angle_beta   90.00
_cell.angle_gamma   90.00
#
_symmetry.space_group_name_H-M   'P 1'
#
loop_
_entity.id
_entity.type
_entity.pdbx_description
1 polymer ?
#
loop_
_entity_poly.entity_id
_entity_poly.type
_entity_poly.pdbx_seq_one_letter_code
_entity_poly.pdbx_strand_id
1 'polypeptide(L)' 'DCAGNVSVTLKGKGAKQTGVTNNFGDFEFEGLEADREFSVRIEHPGYSRKSFKVQTKADVYLGDIFLKPSRK' A
#
# COMPACT_ATOMS: atom_id res chain seq x y z
N ASP A 1 8.83 3.67 -15.18
CA ASP A 1 7.44 3.96 -15.50
C ASP A 1 6.60 3.82 -14.23
N CYS A 2 5.63 4.70 -14.01
CA CYS A 2 4.77 4.65 -12.82
C CYS A 2 3.57 3.75 -13.09
N ALA A 3 3.30 2.80 -12.18
CA ALA A 3 2.29 1.79 -12.41
C ALA A 3 0.91 2.25 -11.91
N GLY A 4 -0.01 2.54 -12.82
CA GLY A 4 -1.44 2.66 -12.51
C GLY A 4 -2.10 1.30 -12.34
N ASN A 5 -3.23 1.26 -11.64
CA ASN A 5 -4.01 0.05 -11.37
C ASN A 5 -3.29 -1.03 -10.53
N VAL A 6 -2.29 -0.64 -9.73
CA VAL A 6 -1.67 -1.53 -8.73
C VAL A 6 -2.63 -1.68 -7.56
N SER A 7 -2.94 -2.91 -7.16
CA SER A 7 -3.81 -3.15 -6.02
C SER A 7 -3.08 -2.88 -4.71
N VAL A 8 -3.68 -2.07 -3.84
CA VAL A 8 -3.18 -1.78 -2.51
C VAL A 8 -4.22 -2.17 -1.48
N THR A 9 -3.81 -2.94 -0.47
CA THR A 9 -4.64 -3.36 0.65
C THR A 9 -4.01 -2.91 1.96
N LEU A 10 -4.76 -2.18 2.76
CA LEU A 10 -4.38 -1.80 4.13
C LEU A 10 -5.21 -2.63 5.11
N LYS A 11 -4.56 -3.23 6.11
CA LYS A 11 -5.18 -4.04 7.16
C LYS A 11 -4.66 -3.66 8.53
N GLY A 12 -5.56 -3.42 9.47
CA GLY A 12 -5.29 -3.22 10.89
C GLY A 12 -6.23 -4.07 11.74
N LYS A 13 -6.20 -3.88 13.05
CA LYS A 13 -7.09 -4.59 13.97
C LYS A 13 -8.55 -4.22 13.67
N GLY A 14 -9.28 -5.10 12.97
CA GLY A 14 -10.69 -4.90 12.61
C GLY A 14 -10.94 -4.00 11.39
N ALA A 15 -9.91 -3.28 10.90
CA ALA A 15 -10.02 -2.40 9.74
C ALA A 15 -9.36 -3.05 8.51
N LYS A 16 -10.07 -3.00 7.37
CA LYS A 16 -9.53 -3.37 6.06
C LYS A 16 -10.01 -2.35 5.03
N GLN A 17 -9.07 -1.69 4.38
CA GLN A 17 -9.34 -0.82 3.23
C GLN A 17 -8.59 -1.36 2.00
N THR A 18 -9.16 -1.15 0.82
CA THR A 18 -8.58 -1.57 -0.46
C THR A 18 -8.75 -0.47 -1.49
N GLY A 19 -7.73 -0.26 -2.31
CA GLY A 19 -7.74 0.72 -3.39
C GLY A 19 -6.83 0.29 -4.53
N VAL A 20 -6.76 1.12 -5.55
CA VAL A 20 -5.81 0.98 -6.66
C VAL A 20 -5.03 2.28 -6.84
N THR A 21 -3.79 2.18 -7.34
CA THR A 21 -3.01 3.37 -7.66
C THR A 21 -3.61 4.14 -8.83
N ASN A 22 -3.50 5.46 -8.78
CA ASN A 22 -3.84 6.35 -9.89
C ASN A 22 -2.78 6.25 -11.03
N ASN A 23 -2.93 7.03 -12.10
CA ASN A 23 -2.01 7.01 -13.24
C ASN A 23 -0.57 7.47 -12.92
N PHE A 24 -0.33 8.07 -11.75
CA PHE A 24 0.99 8.47 -11.27
C PHE A 24 1.61 7.44 -10.32
N GLY A 25 0.89 6.37 -9.97
CA GLY A 25 1.34 5.35 -9.04
C GLY A 25 0.99 5.65 -7.57
N ASP A 26 0.27 6.73 -7.30
CA ASP A 26 -0.06 7.16 -5.94
C ASP A 26 -1.32 6.47 -5.41
N PHE A 27 -1.38 6.31 -4.09
CA PHE A 27 -2.55 5.85 -3.34
C PHE A 27 -2.59 6.53 -1.97
N GLU A 28 -3.79 6.64 -1.41
CA GLU A 28 -4.03 7.23 -0.09
C GLU A 28 -5.13 6.45 0.64
N PHE A 29 -5.00 6.34 1.96
CA PHE A 29 -6.04 5.81 2.84
C PHE A 29 -6.27 6.78 3.99
N GLU A 30 -7.49 7.30 4.08
CA GLU A 30 -7.89 8.24 5.11
C GLU A 30 -8.76 7.58 6.18
N GLY A 31 -9.07 8.33 7.25
CA GLY A 31 -9.98 7.88 8.32
C GLY A 31 -9.43 6.73 9.15
N LEU A 32 -8.10 6.60 9.24
CA LEU A 32 -7.44 5.57 10.03
C LEU A 32 -7.34 5.99 11.50
N GLU A 33 -7.48 5.04 12.43
CA GLU A 33 -7.18 5.28 13.83
C GLU A 33 -5.71 5.71 13.99
N ALA A 34 -5.46 6.75 14.78
CA ALA A 34 -4.12 7.18 15.16
C ALA A 34 -3.45 6.17 16.11
N ASP A 35 -2.11 6.16 16.13
CA ASP A 35 -1.27 5.33 17.00
C ASP A 35 -1.55 3.82 16.89
N ARG A 36 -1.93 3.35 15.70
CA ARG A 36 -2.22 1.95 15.41
C ARG A 36 -1.28 1.38 14.36
N GLU A 37 -0.91 0.11 14.54
CA GLU A 37 -0.17 -0.64 13.52
C GLU A 37 -1.13 -1.14 12.43
N PHE A 38 -0.72 -0.91 11.18
CA PHE A 38 -1.34 -1.44 9.98
C PHE A 38 -0.31 -2.16 9.12
N SER A 39 -0.77 -3.16 8.36
CA SER A 39 -0.02 -3.76 7.27
C SER A 39 -0.55 -3.24 5.96
N VAL A 40 0.36 -2.73 5.12
CA VAL A 40 0.09 -2.37 3.73
C VAL A 40 0.63 -3.49 2.85
N ARG A 41 -0.18 -3.93 1.89
CA ARG A 41 0.17 -4.94 0.90
C ARG A 41 -0.08 -4.40 -0.50
N ILE A 42 0.91 -4.53 -1.36
CA ILE A 42 0.91 -4.04 -2.74
C ILE A 42 1.06 -5.23 -3.69
N GLU A 43 0.16 -5.30 -4.66
CA GLU A 43 0.05 -6.43 -5.60
C GLU A 43 -0.21 -5.92 -7.01
N HIS A 44 0.57 -6.40 -7.97
CA HIS A 44 0.37 -6.17 -9.39
C HIS A 44 0.77 -7.44 -10.17
N PRO A 45 0.00 -7.87 -11.19
CA PRO A 45 0.38 -9.00 -12.03
C PRO A 45 1.78 -8.83 -12.63
N GLY A 46 2.59 -9.90 -12.60
CA GLY A 46 3.97 -9.90 -13.09
C GLY A 46 5.01 -9.33 -12.12
N TYR A 47 4.60 -8.90 -10.91
CA TYR A 47 5.49 -8.41 -9.87
C TYR A 47 5.35 -9.23 -8.58
N SER A 48 6.43 -9.33 -7.82
CA SER A 48 6.42 -9.89 -6.48
C SER A 48 5.60 -9.00 -5.55
N ARG A 49 4.71 -9.62 -4.77
CA ARG A 49 3.97 -8.92 -3.71
C ARG A 49 4.94 -8.22 -2.76
N LYS A 50 4.60 -7.02 -2.30
CA LYS A 50 5.36 -6.30 -1.29
C LYS A 50 4.44 -5.98 -0.12
N SER A 51 4.92 -6.26 1.10
CA SER A 51 4.19 -5.93 2.33
C SER A 51 5.12 -5.26 3.31
N PHE A 52 4.59 -4.30 4.06
CA PHE A 52 5.30 -3.64 5.15
C PHE A 52 4.32 -3.21 6.24
N LYS A 53 4.86 -2.99 7.44
CA LYS A 53 4.12 -2.52 8.60
C LYS A 53 4.35 -1.03 8.78
N VAL A 54 3.30 -0.31 9.15
CA VAL A 54 3.32 1.12 9.38
C VAL A 54 2.52 1.40 10.64
N GLN A 55 2.96 2.35 11.46
CA GLN A 55 2.19 2.81 12.60
C GLN A 55 1.65 4.20 12.26
N THR A 56 0.33 4.34 12.25
CA THR A 56 -0.31 5.64 12.05
C THR A 56 0.09 6.58 13.19
N LYS A 57 0.38 7.83 12.85
CA LYS A 57 0.59 8.93 13.81
C LYS A 57 -0.39 10.05 13.45
N ALA A 58 0.10 11.16 12.92
CA ALA A 58 -0.71 12.18 12.26
C ALA A 58 -0.89 11.86 10.77
N ASP A 59 0.22 11.68 10.06
CA ASP A 59 0.28 11.30 8.64
C ASP A 59 1.55 10.46 8.42
N VAL A 60 1.50 9.48 7.52
CA VAL A 60 2.60 8.56 7.25
C VAL A 60 2.84 8.50 5.74
N TYR A 61 3.83 9.27 5.29
CA TYR A 61 4.35 9.15 3.93
C TYR A 61 5.28 7.93 3.81
N LEU A 62 4.96 7.04 2.88
CA LEU A 62 5.68 5.77 2.68
C LEU A 62 6.89 5.89 1.75
N GLY A 63 7.05 7.05 1.11
CA GLY A 63 8.04 7.26 0.07
C GLY A 63 7.78 6.42 -1.18
N ASP A 64 8.79 6.32 -2.02
CA ASP A 64 8.71 5.56 -3.26
C ASP A 64 8.76 4.05 -3.01
N ILE A 65 7.82 3.33 -3.62
CA ILE A 65 7.72 1.88 -3.49
C ILE A 65 8.06 1.21 -4.81
N PHE A 66 9.32 0.75 -4.91
CA PHE A 66 9.75 -0.07 -6.03
C PHE A 66 9.31 -1.53 -5.87
N LEU A 67 8.61 -2.06 -6.87
CA LEU A 67 8.26 -3.48 -7.00
C LEU A 67 9.32 -4.21 -7.83
N LYS A 68 9.55 -5.47 -7.49
CA LYS A 68 10.45 -6.35 -8.26
C LYS A 68 9.62 -7.25 -9.17
N PRO A 69 10.04 -7.50 -10.42
CA PRO A 69 9.38 -8.49 -11.27
C PRO A 69 9.30 -9.84 -10.56
N SER A 70 8.15 -10.52 -10.66
CA SER A 70 8.02 -11.88 -10.14
C SER A 70 8.89 -12.79 -11.01
N ARG A 71 9.97 -13.34 -10.43
CA ARG A 71 10.70 -14.42 -11.11
C ARG A 71 9.77 -15.64 -11.19
N LYS A 72 9.60 -16.16 -12.41
CA LYS A 72 8.98 -17.47 -12.64
C LYS A 72 9.86 -18.57 -12.05
#